data_AF-A0A2V2SCV9-F1
#
_entry.id   AF-A0A2V2SCV9-F1
#
_cell.length_a   1.000
_cell.length_b   1.000
_cell.length_c   1.000
_cell.angle_alpha   90.00
_cell.angle_beta   90.00
_cell.angle_gamma   90.00
#
_symmetry.space_group_name_H-M   'P 1'
#
loop_
_entity.id
_entity.type
_entity.pdbx_description
1 polymer ?
#
loop_
_entity_poly.entity_id
_entity_poly.type
_entity_poly.pdbx_seq_one_letter_code
_entity_poly.pdbx_strand_id
1 'polypeptide(L)'
;MSETYKFYGDDPEMNAAVEEAQRKLPEFRRALDEDARRLIPAMVGALVKARFESPITGAIEHMWIDDVGFEGEEIVGTLASDPQNIPELSKGECVTVSPEAISDWVYRQGGRTIGGFTVRVMQRRGLEP
;
A
#
# COMPACT_ATOMS: atom_id res chain seq x y z
N MET A 1 8.31 -20.25 9.26
CA MET A 1 8.16 -19.55 7.96
C MET A 1 6.67 -19.35 7.76
N SER A 2 6.15 -18.14 7.95
CA SER A 2 4.71 -17.87 7.82
C SER A 2 4.27 -18.00 6.35
N GLU A 3 3.09 -18.57 6.14
CA GLU A 3 2.49 -18.78 4.80
C GLU A 3 2.33 -17.48 4.00
N THR A 4 2.30 -16.32 4.66
CA THR A 4 2.07 -15.00 4.06
C THR A 4 3.04 -14.64 2.93
N TYR A 5 4.28 -15.17 2.95
CA TYR A 5 5.31 -14.84 1.97
C TYR A 5 5.09 -15.45 0.58
N LYS A 6 4.32 -16.54 0.46
CA LYS A 6 4.24 -17.33 -0.79
C LYS A 6 3.17 -16.85 -1.79
N PHE A 7 2.31 -15.91 -1.43
CA PHE A 7 1.10 -15.63 -2.20
C PHE A 7 1.28 -14.65 -3.37
N TYR A 8 2.30 -13.77 -3.37
CA TYR A 8 2.40 -12.75 -4.43
C TYR A 8 3.02 -13.27 -5.76
N GLY A 9 3.71 -14.41 -5.78
CA GLY A 9 4.37 -14.90 -6.99
C GLY A 9 3.42 -15.62 -7.95
N ASP A 10 2.72 -16.62 -7.44
CA ASP A 10 1.97 -17.60 -8.26
C ASP A 10 0.44 -17.52 -8.05
N ASP A 11 -0.08 -16.52 -7.35
CA ASP A 11 -1.52 -16.40 -7.11
C ASP A 11 -2.18 -15.45 -8.13
N PRO A 12 -2.93 -15.98 -9.12
CA PRO A 12 -3.49 -15.16 -10.20
C PRO A 12 -4.56 -14.19 -9.72
N GLU A 13 -5.36 -14.55 -8.71
CA GLU A 13 -6.35 -13.61 -8.14
C GLU A 13 -5.63 -12.51 -7.37
N MET A 14 -4.53 -12.84 -6.70
CA MET A 14 -3.76 -11.84 -5.99
C MET A 14 -3.08 -10.86 -6.97
N ASN A 15 -2.44 -11.40 -8.00
CA ASN A 15 -1.78 -10.58 -9.01
C ASN A 15 -2.77 -9.66 -9.74
N ALA A 16 -3.96 -10.16 -10.08
CA ALA A 16 -5.02 -9.34 -10.67
C ALA A 16 -5.48 -8.19 -9.76
N ALA A 17 -5.51 -8.38 -8.44
CA ALA A 17 -5.88 -7.32 -7.50
C ALA A 17 -4.76 -6.27 -7.33
N VAL A 18 -3.49 -6.68 -7.41
CA VAL A 18 -2.35 -5.75 -7.47
C VAL A 18 -2.41 -4.91 -8.75
N GLU A 19 -2.61 -5.55 -9.90
CA GLU A 19 -2.75 -4.86 -11.20
C GLU A 19 -3.90 -3.85 -11.18
N GLU A 20 -5.04 -4.21 -10.60
CA GLU A 20 -6.18 -3.30 -10.45
C GLU A 20 -5.87 -2.13 -9.52
N ALA A 21 -5.12 -2.37 -8.44
CA ALA A 21 -4.68 -1.31 -7.52
C ALA A 21 -3.76 -0.31 -8.24
N GLN A 22 -2.78 -0.80 -8.99
CA GLN A 22 -1.87 0.05 -9.79
C GLN A 22 -2.64 0.82 -10.87
N ARG A 23 -3.53 0.15 -11.61
CA ARG A 23 -4.36 0.77 -12.65
C ARG A 23 -5.23 1.90 -12.11
N LYS A 24 -5.71 1.77 -10.87
CA LYS A 24 -6.56 2.78 -10.20
C LYS A 24 -5.79 3.73 -9.28
N LEU A 25 -4.47 3.65 -9.20
CA LEU A 25 -3.64 4.58 -8.42
C LEU A 25 -3.89 6.06 -8.78
N PRO A 26 -4.16 6.44 -10.06
CA PRO A 26 -4.54 7.82 -10.39
C PRO A 26 -5.83 8.29 -9.71
N GLU A 27 -6.78 7.39 -9.43
CA GLU A 27 -8.00 7.72 -8.69
C GLU A 27 -7.71 8.05 -7.22
N PHE A 28 -6.79 7.30 -6.60
CA PHE A 28 -6.31 7.55 -5.25
C PHE A 28 -5.59 8.90 -5.14
N ARG A 29 -4.65 9.17 -6.06
CA ARG A 29 -3.95 10.46 -6.13
C ARG A 29 -4.92 11.62 -6.24
N ARG A 30 -5.87 11.55 -7.17
CA ARG A 30 -6.88 12.60 -7.34
C ARG A 30 -7.68 12.81 -6.05
N ALA A 31 -8.09 11.74 -5.37
CA ALA A 31 -8.85 11.84 -4.13
C ALA A 31 -8.04 12.50 -3.01
N LEU A 32 -6.76 12.17 -2.88
CA LEU A 32 -5.83 12.81 -1.93
C LEU A 32 -5.66 14.31 -2.24
N ASP A 33 -5.36 14.66 -3.49
CA ASP A 33 -5.18 16.06 -3.91
C ASP A 33 -6.45 16.90 -3.69
N GLU A 34 -7.62 16.31 -3.95
CA GLU A 34 -8.89 16.96 -3.69
C GLU A 34 -9.16 17.15 -2.19
N ASP A 35 -8.83 16.17 -1.36
CA ASP A 35 -9.03 16.26 0.09
C ASP A 35 -8.08 17.26 0.75
N ALA A 36 -6.82 17.30 0.31
CA ALA A 36 -5.83 18.28 0.76
C ALA A 36 -6.24 19.73 0.48
N ARG A 37 -7.10 19.97 -0.52
CA ARG A 37 -7.66 21.30 -0.83
C ARG A 37 -8.91 21.66 -0.03
N ARG A 38 -9.48 20.73 0.76
CA ARG A 38 -10.68 21.00 1.57
C ARG A 38 -10.32 21.77 2.83
N LEU A 39 -11.22 22.66 3.26
CA LEU A 39 -11.13 23.32 4.57
C LEU A 39 -11.29 22.32 5.72
N ILE A 40 -12.11 21.28 5.51
CA ILE A 40 -12.32 20.18 6.46
C ILE A 40 -12.06 18.89 5.68
N PRO A 41 -10.98 18.14 6.00
CA PRO A 41 -10.69 16.85 5.39
C PRO A 41 -11.87 15.88 5.55
N ALA A 42 -12.21 15.18 4.47
CA ALA A 42 -13.27 14.16 4.46
C ALA A 42 -12.70 12.74 4.32
N MET A 43 -11.44 12.62 3.88
CA MET A 43 -10.72 11.36 3.81
C MET A 43 -10.17 10.99 5.18
N VAL A 44 -10.23 9.70 5.51
CA VAL A 44 -9.69 9.16 6.76
C VAL A 44 -8.93 7.86 6.46
N GLY A 45 -7.75 7.72 7.07
CA GLY A 45 -6.95 6.49 7.02
C GLY A 45 -6.48 6.14 5.60
N ALA A 46 -5.93 7.13 4.89
CA ALA A 46 -5.28 6.89 3.61
C ALA A 46 -3.98 6.11 3.83
N LEU A 47 -3.89 4.93 3.22
CA LEU A 47 -2.74 4.05 3.32
C LEU A 47 -2.38 3.50 1.93
N VAL A 48 -1.09 3.29 1.71
CA VAL A 48 -0.55 2.61 0.53
C VAL A 48 0.24 1.40 0.98
N LYS A 49 0.09 0.25 0.31
CA LYS A 49 0.90 -0.94 0.56
C LYS A 49 1.87 -1.12 -0.60
N ALA A 50 3.17 -1.12 -0.32
CA ALA A 50 4.21 -1.25 -1.35
C ALA A 50 5.12 -2.46 -1.10
N ARG A 51 5.65 -3.02 -2.18
CA ARG A 51 6.70 -4.04 -2.18
C ARG A 51 8.05 -3.39 -1.91
N PHE A 52 8.70 -3.81 -0.85
CA PHE A 52 10.08 -3.48 -0.51
C PHE A 52 10.96 -4.71 -0.69
N GLU A 53 12.18 -4.50 -1.13
CA GLU A 53 13.19 -5.55 -1.27
C GLU A 53 14.47 -5.10 -0.61
N SER A 54 15.01 -5.91 0.30
CA SER A 54 16.27 -5.63 0.96
C SER A 54 17.43 -5.97 0.02
N PRO A 55 18.27 -5.00 -0.41
CA PRO A 55 19.54 -5.32 -1.05
C PRO A 55 20.51 -6.09 -0.14
N ILE A 56 20.32 -6.06 1.19
CA ILE A 56 21.20 -6.72 2.16
C ILE A 56 20.82 -8.20 2.32
N THR A 57 19.54 -8.49 2.50
CA THR A 57 19.06 -9.85 2.83
C THR A 57 18.39 -10.56 1.64
N GLY A 58 18.01 -9.82 0.59
CA GLY A 58 17.17 -10.31 -0.50
C GLY A 58 15.72 -10.57 -0.09
N ALA A 59 15.33 -10.22 1.14
CA ALA A 59 13.97 -10.39 1.61
C ALA A 59 13.02 -9.41 0.90
N ILE A 60 11.81 -9.89 0.60
CA ILE A 60 10.74 -9.09 -0.01
C ILE A 60 9.61 -8.96 1.00
N GLU A 61 9.19 -7.75 1.31
CA GLU A 61 8.04 -7.50 2.19
C GLU A 61 7.06 -6.53 1.55
N HIS A 62 5.77 -6.77 1.75
CA HIS A 62 4.74 -5.81 1.38
C HIS A 62 4.28 -5.07 2.64
N MET A 63 4.59 -3.77 2.71
CA MET A 63 4.42 -2.97 3.91
C MET A 63 3.51 -1.77 3.67
N TRP A 64 2.71 -1.44 4.68
CA TRP A 64 1.85 -0.26 4.72
C TRP A 64 2.66 1.01 4.99
N ILE A 65 2.27 2.07 4.30
CA ILE A 65 2.77 3.44 4.35
C ILE A 65 1.57 4.35 4.67
N ASP A 66 1.71 5.23 5.66
CA ASP A 66 0.78 6.30 6.00
C ASP A 66 1.35 7.68 5.64
N ASP A 67 0.63 8.76 6.00
CA ASP A 67 0.99 10.15 5.65
C ASP A 67 1.35 10.33 4.17
N VAL A 68 0.57 9.66 3.32
CA VAL A 68 0.90 9.49 1.90
C VAL A 68 0.77 10.78 1.11
N GLY A 69 1.79 11.08 0.30
CA GLY A 69 1.83 12.15 -0.69
C GLY A 69 2.45 11.69 -2.01
N PHE A 70 2.56 12.62 -2.95
CA PHE A 70 3.17 12.38 -4.26
C PHE A 70 4.22 13.44 -4.58
N GLU A 71 5.41 13.01 -5.00
CA GLU A 71 6.47 13.85 -5.54
C GLU A 71 6.70 13.49 -7.01
N GLY A 72 6.07 14.27 -7.90
CA GLY A 72 6.00 13.88 -9.31
C GLY A 72 5.14 12.64 -9.50
N GLU A 73 5.75 11.54 -9.93
CA GLU A 73 5.11 10.22 -10.08
C GLU A 73 5.37 9.30 -8.88
N GLU A 74 6.36 9.62 -8.05
CA GLU A 74 6.73 8.84 -6.88
C GLU A 74 5.73 9.05 -5.74
N ILE A 75 5.53 8.00 -4.94
CA ILE A 75 4.75 8.02 -3.72
C ILE A 75 5.72 8.24 -2.56
N VAL A 76 5.42 9.22 -1.72
CA VAL A 76 6.16 9.46 -0.47
C VAL A 76 5.26 9.26 0.72
N GLY A 77 5.81 8.88 1.86
CA GLY A 77 5.05 8.76 3.10
C GLY A 77 5.89 8.17 4.21
N THR A 78 5.24 7.79 5.30
CA THR A 78 5.88 7.24 6.48
C THR A 78 5.60 5.73 6.56
N LEU A 79 6.64 4.92 6.79
CA LEU A 79 6.47 3.47 6.90
C LEU A 79 5.68 3.13 8.17
N ALA A 80 4.47 2.58 8.02
CA ALA A 80 3.57 2.26 9.12
C ALA A 80 3.76 0.82 9.65
N SER A 81 4.29 -0.06 8.81
CA SER A 81 4.60 -1.46 9.17
C SER A 81 5.94 -1.58 9.88
N ASP A 82 6.11 -2.66 10.65
CA ASP A 82 7.37 -3.03 11.29
C ASP A 82 8.08 -4.08 10.41
N PRO A 83 9.21 -3.73 9.74
CA PRO A 83 9.92 -4.66 8.87
C PRO A 83 10.42 -5.89 9.64
N GLN A 84 10.23 -7.09 9.07
CA GLN A 84 10.64 -8.33 9.74
C GLN A 84 12.04 -8.81 9.33
N ASN A 85 12.40 -8.61 8.06
CA ASN A 85 13.62 -9.13 7.42
C ASN A 85 14.33 -8.11 6.54
N ILE A 86 13.94 -6.82 6.63
CA ILE A 86 14.58 -5.70 5.93
C ILE A 86 15.22 -4.78 6.99
N PRO A 87 16.46 -5.10 7.45
CA PRO A 87 17.11 -4.43 8.60
C PRO A 87 17.49 -2.97 8.36
N GLU A 88 17.53 -2.52 7.11
CA GLU A 88 17.85 -1.15 6.71
C GLU A 88 16.65 -0.19 6.73
N LEU A 89 15.44 -0.69 7.02
CA LEU A 89 14.23 0.14 7.17
C LEU A 89 13.71 0.07 8.60
N SER A 90 12.98 1.11 9.01
CA SER A 90 12.30 1.13 10.31
C SER A 90 10.91 1.74 10.23
N LYS A 91 9.99 1.26 11.07
CA LYS A 91 8.69 1.90 11.25
C LYS A 91 8.87 3.37 11.66
N GLY A 92 8.12 4.27 11.04
CA GLY A 92 8.20 5.71 11.26
C GLY A 92 9.22 6.43 10.37
N GLU A 93 9.93 5.71 9.51
CA GLU A 93 10.86 6.28 8.55
C GLU A 93 10.12 6.81 7.31
N CYS A 94 10.57 7.94 6.77
CA CYS A 94 10.09 8.44 5.48
C CYS A 94 10.61 7.57 4.34
N VAL A 95 9.72 7.12 3.47
CA VAL A 95 10.04 6.28 2.31
C VAL A 95 9.53 6.91 1.02
N THR A 96 10.24 6.65 -0.07
CA THR A 96 9.83 6.98 -1.44
C THR A 96 9.72 5.67 -2.22
N VAL A 97 8.58 5.44 -2.88
CA VAL A 97 8.31 4.22 -3.64
C VAL A 97 7.72 4.54 -5.00
N SER A 98 8.09 3.75 -6.00
CA SER A 98 7.58 3.92 -7.36
C SER A 98 6.17 3.34 -7.50
N PRO A 99 5.38 3.81 -8.48
CA PRO A 99 4.04 3.28 -8.77
C PRO A 99 4.01 1.76 -9.00
N GLU A 100 5.06 1.19 -9.57
CA GLU A 100 5.17 -0.24 -9.87
C GLU A 100 5.38 -1.09 -8.60
N ALA A 101 5.92 -0.49 -7.54
CA ALA A 101 6.06 -1.15 -6.25
C ALA A 101 4.72 -1.23 -5.50
N ILE A 102 3.70 -0.47 -5.91
CA ILE A 102 2.41 -0.46 -5.23
C ILE A 102 1.70 -1.78 -5.42
N SER A 103 1.27 -2.36 -4.31
CA SER A 103 0.50 -3.59 -4.25
C SER A 103 -0.93 -3.37 -3.78
N ASP A 104 -1.22 -2.33 -3.00
CA ASP A 104 -2.59 -1.92 -2.66
C ASP A 104 -2.62 -0.46 -2.22
N TRP A 105 -3.82 0.10 -2.10
CA TRP A 105 -4.07 1.36 -1.42
C TRP A 105 -5.50 1.40 -0.91
N VAL A 106 -5.76 2.14 0.16
CA VAL A 106 -7.07 2.22 0.79
C VAL A 106 -7.29 3.55 1.47
N TYR A 107 -8.53 4.01 1.48
CA TYR A 107 -8.98 5.11 2.36
C TYR A 107 -10.47 5.00 2.66
N ARG A 108 -10.94 5.77 3.64
CA ARG A 108 -12.36 5.92 3.95
C ARG A 108 -12.85 7.31 3.62
N GLN A 109 -14.03 7.40 3.01
CA GLN A 109 -14.74 8.66 2.77
C GLN A 109 -16.24 8.40 2.78
N GLY A 110 -17.01 9.26 3.45
CA GLY A 110 -18.48 9.14 3.50
C GLY A 110 -18.98 7.79 4.04
N GLY A 111 -18.27 7.21 5.02
CA GLY A 111 -18.62 5.91 5.61
C GLY A 111 -18.26 4.69 4.76
N ARG A 112 -17.66 4.86 3.58
CA ARG A 112 -17.29 3.77 2.67
C ARG A 112 -15.78 3.59 2.62
N THR A 113 -15.34 2.34 2.41
CA THR A 113 -13.95 2.00 2.10
C THR A 113 -13.75 1.99 0.59
N ILE A 114 -12.79 2.77 0.11
CA ILE A 114 -12.37 2.84 -1.29
C ILE A 114 -10.98 2.23 -1.41
N GLY A 115 -10.73 1.46 -2.47
CA GLY A 115 -9.52 0.64 -2.60
C GLY A 115 -9.59 -0.66 -1.79
N GLY A 116 -8.44 -1.10 -1.28
CA GLY A 116 -8.25 -2.34 -0.54
C GLY A 116 -8.50 -3.56 -1.42
N PHE A 117 -7.91 -3.58 -2.61
CA PHE A 117 -8.15 -4.63 -3.61
C PHE A 117 -7.61 -5.97 -3.11
N THR A 118 -6.38 -5.96 -2.61
CA THR A 118 -5.71 -7.12 -2.03
C THR A 118 -6.28 -7.50 -0.69
N VAL A 119 -6.59 -6.50 0.13
CA VAL A 119 -7.28 -6.68 1.41
C VAL A 119 -8.58 -7.46 1.24
N ARG A 120 -9.38 -7.14 0.21
CA ARG A 120 -10.63 -7.86 -0.07
C ARG A 120 -10.41 -9.32 -0.47
N VAL A 121 -9.35 -9.62 -1.22
CA VAL A 121 -8.98 -11.01 -1.58
C VAL A 121 -8.62 -11.77 -0.32
N MET A 122 -7.74 -11.20 0.52
CA MET A 122 -7.28 -11.80 1.78
C MET A 122 -8.44 -12.03 2.76
N GLN A 123 -9.33 -11.05 2.93
CA GLN A 123 -10.53 -11.16 3.78
C GLN A 123 -11.48 -12.27 3.32
N ARG A 124 -11.74 -12.40 2.02
CA ARG A 124 -12.59 -13.49 1.49
C ARG A 124 -12.01 -14.87 1.79
N ARG A 125 -10.70 -14.96 1.95
CA ARG A 125 -9.95 -16.19 2.22
C ARG A 125 -9.67 -16.41 3.71
N GLY A 126 -10.10 -15.49 4.58
CA GLY A 126 -9.84 -15.56 6.03
C GLY A 126 -8.38 -15.31 6.41
N LEU A 127 -7.63 -14.59 5.58
CA LEU A 127 -6.23 -14.22 5.81
C LEU A 127 -6.12 -12.80 6.35
N GLU A 128 -5.06 -12.55 7.12
CA GLU A 128 -4.73 -11.20 7.55
C GLU A 128 -4.14 -10.39 6.38
N PRO A 129 -4.62 -9.15 6.17
CA PRO A 129 -4.20 -8.28 5.08
C PRO A 129 -2.86 -7.55 5.30
#